data_AF-A0A9E5UWW3-F1
#
_entry.id   AF-A0A9E5UWW3-F1
#
_cell.length_a   1.000
_cell.length_b   1.000
_cell.length_c   1.000
_cell.angle_alpha   90.00
_cell.angle_beta   90.00
_cell.angle_gamma   90.00
#
_symmetry.space_group_name_H-M   'P 1'
#
loop_
_entity.id
_entity.type
_entity.pdbx_description
1 polymer ?
#
loop_
_entity_poly.entity_id
_entity_poly.type
_entity_poly.pdbx_seq_one_letter_code
_entity_poly.pdbx_strand_id
1 'polypeptide(L)'
;MEGTWISVRKVRSQQQYQTFLDQPPKAVSLEQQPDQGCRVELTELEVQDAVWWSLAFEAFGDPDQQFNQLQAVAEQLSDPLAPILDLQHSYAYPKWLLNLKLFINQNLTFYLLLLYHWLVELV
;
A
#
# COMPACT_ATOMS: atom_id res chain seq x y z
N MET A 1 -4.69 20.49 -22.36
CA MET A 1 -3.77 19.70 -21.52
C MET A 1 -3.90 18.27 -22.01
N GLU A 2 -2.87 17.73 -22.67
CA GLU A 2 -2.85 16.31 -23.04
C GLU A 2 -2.34 15.51 -21.85
N GLY A 3 -3.15 14.54 -21.39
CA GLY A 3 -2.75 13.58 -20.36
C GLY A 3 -2.30 12.28 -21.02
N THR A 4 -1.17 11.74 -20.56
CA THR A 4 -0.70 10.41 -20.99
C THR A 4 -1.35 9.34 -20.13
N TRP A 5 -1.98 8.34 -20.75
CA TRP A 5 -2.47 7.16 -20.05
C TRP A 5 -1.31 6.25 -19.66
N ILE A 6 -1.31 5.77 -18.42
CA ILE A 6 -0.32 4.82 -17.90
C ILE A 6 -1.05 3.51 -17.61
N SER A 7 -0.57 2.40 -18.17
CA SER A 7 -1.08 1.07 -17.87
C SER A 7 -0.65 0.66 -16.46
N VAL A 8 -1.59 0.14 -15.67
CA VAL A 8 -1.37 -0.34 -14.31
C VAL A 8 -2.08 -1.67 -14.15
N ARG A 9 -1.37 -2.70 -13.70
CA ARG A 9 -1.99 -3.93 -13.21
C ARG A 9 -2.18 -3.81 -11.71
N LYS A 10 -3.39 -4.09 -11.23
CA LYS A 10 -3.75 -4.03 -9.81
C LYS A 10 -4.20 -5.40 -9.33
N VAL A 11 -3.61 -5.88 -8.24
CA VAL A 11 -4.09 -7.03 -7.47
C VAL A 11 -4.46 -6.54 -6.07
N ARG A 12 -5.61 -6.99 -5.57
CA ARG A 12 -6.12 -6.56 -4.26
C ARG A 12 -6.53 -7.77 -3.43
N SER A 13 -6.09 -7.78 -2.19
CA SER A 13 -6.51 -8.70 -1.14
C SER A 13 -7.14 -7.89 0.01
N GLN A 14 -8.20 -8.41 0.61
CA GLN A 14 -8.91 -7.74 1.69
C GLN A 14 -9.29 -8.72 2.79
N GLN A 15 -9.14 -8.31 4.04
CA GLN A 15 -9.56 -9.03 5.23
C GLN A 15 -10.41 -8.12 6.12
N GLN A 16 -11.50 -8.63 6.68
CA GLN A 16 -12.31 -7.89 7.65
C GLN A 16 -12.10 -8.45 9.05
N TYR A 17 -12.05 -7.56 10.04
CA TYR A 17 -11.94 -7.88 11.45
C TYR A 17 -13.13 -7.29 12.20
N GLN A 18 -13.75 -8.09 13.05
CA GLN A 18 -14.66 -7.61 14.08
C GLN A 18 -13.86 -7.26 15.33
N THR A 19 -14.14 -6.11 15.94
CA THR A 19 -13.43 -5.59 17.12
C THR A 19 -14.34 -5.57 18.35
N PHE A 20 -13.72 -5.74 19.52
CA PHE A 20 -14.39 -5.78 20.83
C PHE A 20 -13.60 -4.93 21.82
N LEU A 21 -14.26 -4.42 22.86
CA LEU A 21 -13.63 -3.49 23.80
C LEU A 21 -12.41 -4.09 24.55
N ASP A 22 -12.43 -5.40 24.81
CA ASP A 22 -11.41 -6.09 25.64
C ASP A 22 -11.00 -7.45 25.06
N GLN A 23 -11.16 -7.66 23.75
CA GLN A 23 -10.77 -8.91 23.10
C GLN A 23 -9.99 -8.63 21.82
N PRO A 24 -9.04 -9.51 21.45
CA PRO A 24 -8.31 -9.36 20.21
C PRO A 24 -9.27 -9.36 19.01
N PRO A 25 -9.00 -8.53 17.99
CA PRO A 25 -9.79 -8.52 16.77
C PRO A 25 -9.91 -9.92 16.14
N LYS A 26 -11.13 -10.24 15.69
CA LYS A 26 -11.43 -11.54 15.09
C LYS A 26 -11.62 -11.39 13.58
N ALA A 27 -10.83 -12.14 12.81
CA ALA A 27 -11.02 -12.23 11.36
C ALA A 27 -12.40 -12.82 11.03
N VAL A 28 -13.13 -12.13 10.16
CA VAL A 28 -14.49 -12.49 9.73
C VAL A 28 -14.56 -12.44 8.20
N SER A 29 -15.52 -13.16 7.63
CA SER A 29 -15.78 -13.11 6.19
C SER A 29 -16.20 -11.69 5.77
N LEU A 30 -15.87 -11.28 4.56
CA LEU A 30 -16.34 -10.02 3.96
C LEU A 30 -17.87 -9.98 3.79
N GLU A 31 -18.52 -11.14 3.76
CA GLU A 31 -19.99 -11.27 3.70
C GLU A 31 -20.66 -10.99 5.04
N GLN A 32 -19.92 -11.09 6.15
CA GLN A 32 -20.44 -10.75 7.47
C GLN A 32 -20.51 -9.24 7.63
N GLN A 33 -21.56 -8.76 8.30
CA GLN A 33 -21.77 -7.35 8.61
C GLN A 33 -21.73 -7.14 10.13
N PRO A 34 -20.54 -7.15 10.76
CA PRO A 34 -20.45 -6.80 12.17
C PRO A 34 -20.81 -5.31 12.36
N ASP A 35 -21.35 -4.96 13.52
CA ASP A 35 -21.72 -3.57 13.83
C ASP A 35 -20.50 -2.63 13.88
N GLN A 36 -19.33 -3.18 14.21
CA GLN A 36 -18.07 -2.44 14.30
C GLN A 36 -16.88 -3.34 13.96
N GLY A 37 -15.80 -2.71 13.50
CA GLY A 37 -14.64 -3.44 13.04
C GLY A 37 -13.66 -2.61 12.22
N CYS A 38 -12.71 -3.29 11.62
CA CYS A 38 -11.75 -2.69 10.69
C CYS A 38 -11.53 -3.60 9.49
N ARG A 39 -11.51 -2.99 8.29
CA ARG A 39 -11.12 -3.65 7.05
C ARG A 39 -9.67 -3.34 6.76
N VAL A 40 -8.92 -4.37 6.40
CA VAL A 40 -7.53 -4.26 5.98
C VAL A 40 -7.47 -4.60 4.50
N GLU A 41 -6.97 -3.68 3.68
CA GLU A 41 -6.75 -3.88 2.25
C GLU A 41 -5.25 -3.85 1.97
N LEU A 42 -4.76 -4.89 1.28
CA LEU A 42 -3.44 -4.92 0.67
C LEU A 42 -3.61 -4.87 -0.84
N THR A 43 -3.05 -3.83 -1.46
CA THR A 43 -3.07 -3.66 -2.91
C THR A 43 -1.64 -3.68 -3.43
N GLU A 44 -1.40 -4.48 -4.46
CA GLU A 44 -0.20 -4.47 -5.28
C GLU A 44 -0.52 -3.78 -6.62
N LEU A 45 0.39 -2.90 -7.06
CA LEU A 45 0.34 -2.20 -8.34
C LEU A 45 1.62 -2.49 -9.12
N GLU A 46 1.48 -2.96 -10.34
CA GLU A 46 2.59 -3.15 -11.27
C GLU A 46 2.50 -2.11 -12.38
N VAL A 47 3.57 -1.31 -12.54
CA VAL A 47 3.67 -0.25 -13.54
C VAL A 47 5.07 -0.26 -14.15
N GLN A 48 5.17 -0.50 -15.46
CA GLN A 48 6.46 -0.54 -16.18
C GLN A 48 7.53 -1.36 -15.45
N ASP A 49 7.19 -2.62 -15.11
CA ASP A 49 8.04 -3.58 -14.40
C ASP A 49 8.40 -3.22 -12.94
N ALA A 50 7.91 -2.09 -12.42
CA ALA A 50 8.04 -1.71 -11.01
C ALA A 50 6.80 -2.13 -10.22
N VAL A 51 7.03 -2.74 -9.05
CA VAL A 51 5.99 -3.19 -8.13
C VAL A 51 5.87 -2.21 -6.96
N TRP A 52 4.63 -1.79 -6.67
CA TRP A 52 4.26 -0.87 -5.60
C TRP A 52 3.18 -1.49 -4.74
N TRP A 53 3.17 -1.17 -3.45
CA TRP A 53 2.25 -1.77 -2.48
C TRP A 53 1.55 -0.66 -1.70
N SER A 54 0.29 -0.86 -1.35
CA SER A 54 -0.43 -0.03 -0.38
C SER A 54 -1.13 -0.90 0.64
N LEU A 55 -0.97 -0.54 1.92
CA LEU A 55 -1.70 -1.12 3.04
C LEU A 55 -2.68 -0.07 3.57
N ALA A 56 -3.96 -0.41 3.65
CA ALA A 56 -5.00 0.49 4.13
C ALA A 56 -5.82 -0.15 5.24
N PHE A 57 -6.18 0.66 6.23
CA PHE A 57 -7.07 0.30 7.34
C PHE A 57 -8.29 1.21 7.30
N GLU A 58 -9.47 0.62 7.38
CA GLU A 58 -10.75 1.34 7.38
C GLU A 58 -11.60 0.85 8.56
N ALA A 59 -11.65 1.65 9.62
CA ALA A 59 -12.52 1.38 10.77
C ALA A 59 -13.97 1.80 10.49
N PHE A 60 -14.93 1.05 11.04
CA PHE A 60 -16.36 1.29 10.86
C PHE A 60 -17.13 0.95 12.14
N GLY A 61 -18.35 1.48 12.27
CA GLY A 61 -19.14 1.41 13.50
C GLY A 61 -19.09 2.74 14.26
N ASP A 62 -19.10 2.68 15.59
CA ASP A 62 -19.10 3.85 16.47
C ASP A 62 -17.90 4.80 16.18
N PRO A 63 -18.14 6.05 15.73
CA PRO A 63 -17.09 7.03 15.43
C PRO A 63 -16.13 7.27 16.59
N ASP A 64 -16.62 7.24 17.83
CA ASP A 64 -15.80 7.49 19.02
C ASP A 64 -14.83 6.33 19.30
N GLN A 65 -15.05 5.16 18.69
CA GLN A 65 -14.23 3.96 18.84
C GLN A 65 -13.35 3.67 17.62
N GLN A 66 -13.56 4.32 16.47
CA GLN A 66 -12.87 3.99 15.22
C GLN A 66 -11.35 4.01 15.34
N PHE A 67 -10.79 4.98 16.08
CA PHE A 67 -9.34 5.03 16.31
C PHE A 67 -8.84 3.81 17.10
N ASN A 68 -9.52 3.45 18.19
CA ASN A 68 -9.18 2.30 19.01
C ASN A 68 -9.27 1.00 18.20
N GLN A 69 -10.28 0.88 17.34
CA GLN A 69 -10.47 -0.28 16.46
C GLN A 69 -9.35 -0.40 15.42
N LEU A 70 -8.96 0.72 14.81
CA LEU A 70 -7.84 0.76 13.86
C LEU A 70 -6.55 0.36 14.56
N GLN A 71 -6.28 0.95 15.73
CA GLN A 71 -5.08 0.66 16.52
C GLN A 71 -5.01 -0.83 16.90
N ALA A 72 -6.09 -1.42 17.43
CA ALA A 72 -6.11 -2.81 17.83
C ALA A 72 -5.79 -3.77 16.66
N VAL A 73 -6.32 -3.49 15.46
CA VAL A 73 -6.05 -4.32 14.27
C VAL A 73 -4.64 -4.09 13.73
N ALA A 74 -4.15 -2.85 13.75
CA ALA A 74 -2.77 -2.53 13.35
C ALA A 74 -1.76 -3.21 14.28
N GLU A 75 -2.00 -3.20 15.59
CA GLU A 75 -1.16 -3.88 16.59
C GLU A 75 -1.17 -5.40 16.39
N GLN A 76 -2.32 -6.02 16.14
CA GLN A 76 -2.41 -7.45 15.87
C GLN A 76 -1.64 -7.86 14.60
N LEU A 77 -1.59 -7.00 13.59
CA LEU A 77 -0.88 -7.25 12.33
C LEU A 77 0.60 -6.84 12.37
N SER A 78 1.02 -6.17 13.45
CA SER A 78 2.41 -5.77 13.63
C SER A 78 3.24 -6.98 14.06
N ASP A 79 3.82 -7.69 13.09
CA ASP A 79 4.84 -8.70 13.34
C ASP A 79 6.20 -8.00 13.57
N PRO A 80 6.92 -8.25 14.67
CA PRO A 80 8.29 -7.73 14.87
C PRO A 80 9.28 -8.11 13.77
N LEU A 81 8.99 -9.15 12.98
CA LEU A 81 9.78 -9.61 11.85
C LEU A 81 9.30 -9.04 10.51
N ALA A 82 8.21 -8.28 10.49
CA ALA A 82 7.74 -7.63 9.28
C ALA A 82 8.74 -6.55 8.81
N PRO A 83 8.84 -6.31 7.48
CA PRO A 83 9.61 -5.19 6.96
C PRO A 83 9.11 -3.87 7.55
N ILE A 84 10.03 -3.01 7.97
CA ILE A 84 9.72 -1.67 8.46
C ILE A 84 9.23 -0.84 7.27
N LEU A 85 8.01 -0.30 7.38
CA LEU A 85 7.49 0.66 6.41
C LEU A 85 8.15 2.03 6.65
N ASP A 86 8.90 2.50 5.66
CA ASP A 86 9.56 3.80 5.74
C ASP A 86 8.56 4.94 5.50
N LEU A 87 8.51 5.88 6.45
CA LEU A 87 7.68 7.08 6.36
C LEU A 87 8.07 7.97 5.18
N GLN A 88 9.34 7.99 4.75
CA GLN A 88 9.78 8.82 3.62
C GLN A 88 9.21 8.34 2.29
N HIS A 89 8.99 7.02 2.18
CA HIS A 89 8.43 6.36 1.00
C HIS A 89 6.95 6.00 1.16
N SER A 90 6.32 6.41 2.28
CA SER A 90 4.89 6.26 2.52
C SER A 90 4.15 7.51 2.09
N TYR A 91 3.32 7.41 1.06
CA TYR A 91 2.58 8.56 0.55
C TYR A 91 1.24 8.19 -0.09
N ALA A 92 0.32 9.15 -0.09
CA ALA A 92 -0.98 9.02 -0.75
C ALA A 92 -0.84 9.00 -2.27
N TYR A 93 -1.90 8.50 -2.92
CA TYR A 93 -1.99 8.33 -4.37
C TYR A 93 -1.54 9.53 -5.23
N PRO A 94 -1.86 10.80 -4.89
CA PRO A 94 -1.39 11.94 -5.68
C PRO A 94 0.15 12.09 -5.72
N LYS A 95 0.82 11.91 -4.57
CA LYS A 95 2.29 11.98 -4.50
C LYS A 95 2.94 10.77 -5.16
N TRP A 96 2.30 9.59 -5.08
CA TRP A 96 2.71 8.41 -5.86
C TRP A 96 2.68 8.69 -7.36
N LEU A 97 1.59 9.24 -7.89
CA LEU A 97 1.47 9.58 -9.31
C LEU A 97 2.52 10.59 -9.77
N LEU A 98 2.82 11.60 -8.95
CA LEU A 98 3.87 12.58 -9.25
C LEU A 98 5.25 11.92 -9.33
N ASN A 99 5.58 11.05 -8.36
CA ASN A 99 6.83 10.30 -8.36
C ASN A 99 6.92 9.33 -9.53
N LEU A 100 5.83 8.63 -9.85
CA LEU A 100 5.75 7.75 -11.00
C LEU A 100 5.99 8.51 -12.31
N LYS A 101 5.40 9.69 -12.47
CA LYS A 101 5.66 10.53 -13.65
C LYS A 101 7.13 10.92 -13.76
N LEU A 102 7.78 11.25 -12.64
CA LEU A 102 9.22 11.53 -12.63
C LEU A 102 10.04 10.30 -12.99
N PHE A 103 9.71 9.13 -12.44
CA PHE A 103 10.37 7.86 -12.74
C PHE A 103 10.28 7.50 -14.24
N ILE A 104 9.07 7.58 -14.81
CA ILE A 104 8.83 7.31 -16.23
C ILE A 104 9.62 8.30 -17.12
N ASN A 105 9.64 9.59 -16.76
CA ASN A 105 10.35 10.61 -17.53
C ASN A 105 11.88 10.51 -17.40
N GLN A 106 12.39 10.04 -16.26
CA GLN A 106 13.83 9.81 -16.07
C GLN A 106 14.32 8.62 -16.90
N ASN A 107 13.53 7.55 -17.02
CA ASN A 107 13.84 6.44 -17.93
C ASN A 107 13.87 6.86 -19.41
N LEU A 108 13.07 7.84 -19.83
CA LEU A 108 13.16 8.43 -21.18
C LEU A 108 14.36 9.37 -21.37
N THR A 109 14.85 10.00 -20.30
CA THR A 109 16.00 10.94 -20.37
C THR A 109 17.35 10.20 -20.33
N PHE A 110 17.38 8.98 -19.76
CA PHE A 110 18.61 8.20 -19.62
C PHE A 110 19.03 7.39 -20.85
N TYR A 111 18.17 7.20 -21.86
CA TYR A 111 18.56 6.54 -23.11
C TYR A 111 19.53 7.34 -23.99
N LEU A 112 19.80 8.61 -23.66
CA LEU A 112 20.88 9.39 -24.29
C LEU A 112 22.17 9.49 -23.44
N LEU A 113 22.21 8.93 -22.23
CA LEU A 113 23.36 9.07 -21.32
C LEU A 113 23.81 7.82 -20.54
N LEU A 114 23.10 6.68 -20.58
CA LEU A 114 23.51 5.44 -19.89
C LEU A 114 23.97 4.31 -20.83
N LEU A 115 24.84 4.64 -21.79
CA LEU A 115 25.74 3.67 -22.42
C LEU A 115 27.05 3.47 -21.61
N TYR A 116 27.15 4.02 -20.39
CA TYR A 116 28.44 4.15 -19.68
C TYR A 116 28.53 3.54 -18.27
N HIS A 117 27.56 2.77 -17.77
CA HIS A 117 27.64 2.29 -16.38
C HIS A 117 27.25 0.84 -16.07
N TRP A 118 27.15 -0.05 -17.06
CA TRP A 118 26.93 -1.50 -16.80
C TRP A 118 27.88 -2.41 -17.59
N LEU A 119 29.11 -1.93 -17.79
CA LEU A 119 30.28 -2.74 -18.09
C LEU A 119 31.31 -2.40 -17.02
N VAL A 120 31.84 -3.42 -16.36
CA VAL A 120 32.83 -3.40 -15.26
C VAL A 120 32.21 -3.50 -13.85
N GLU A 121 31.93 -4.75 -13.48
CA GLU A 121 32.19 -5.40 -12.18
C GLU A 121 31.59 -6.83 -12.29
N LEU A 122 32.11 -7.71 -13.15
CA LEU A 122 33.26 -8.61 -13.01
C LEU A 122 33.22 -9.54 -11.79
N VAL A 123 32.99 -10.83 -12.09
CA VAL A 123 33.75 -12.07 -11.76
C VAL A 123 32.82 -13.20 -11.34
#